data_AF-A0A6I4M3X3-F1
#
_entry.id   AF-A0A6I4M3X3-F1
#
_cell.length_a   1.000
_cell.length_b   1.000
_cell.length_c   1.000
_cell.angle_alpha   90.00
_cell.angle_beta   90.00
_cell.angle_gamma   90.00
#
_symmetry.space_group_name_H-M   'P 1'
#
loop_
_entity.id
_entity.type
_entity.pdbx_description
1 polymer ?
#
loop_
_entity_poly.entity_id
_entity_poly.type
_entity_poly.pdbx_seq_one_letter_code
_entity_poly.pdbx_strand_id
1 'polypeptide(L)'
;MKELMTQDRTNRTPKTATRRNRRTLHSPRRNRALFIALSDEEYASLAKAAANEKLAAGAWAAMTLLAAAEGKRRADSHELREVLQEVLHARAQAQRIGVNLNQAVAAWNSGELSPTLCWYARAAAQTVRKLDDLADELRSRLP
;
A
#
# COMPACT_ATOMS: atom_id res chain seq x y z
N MET A 1 -34.08 -68.04 -18.50
CA MET A 1 -35.47 -67.66 -18.09
C MET A 1 -35.30 -66.63 -16.98
N LYS A 2 -35.37 -65.31 -17.16
CA LYS A 2 -36.03 -64.41 -18.12
C LYS A 2 -35.13 -63.20 -18.43
N GLU A 3 -35.27 -62.69 -19.64
CA GLU A 3 -34.90 -61.33 -20.07
C GLU A 3 -35.70 -60.27 -19.29
N LEU A 4 -35.14 -59.06 -19.11
CA LEU A 4 -35.59 -57.87 -19.84
C LEU A 4 -34.71 -56.64 -19.53
N MET A 5 -34.18 -56.04 -20.59
CA MET A 5 -33.82 -54.62 -20.66
C MET A 5 -35.02 -53.75 -20.27
N THR A 6 -34.79 -52.62 -19.59
CA THR A 6 -35.49 -51.35 -19.86
C THR A 6 -34.61 -50.20 -19.37
N GLN A 7 -34.07 -49.44 -20.32
CA GLN A 7 -33.70 -48.05 -20.10
C GLN A 7 -34.97 -47.20 -20.13
N ASP A 8 -35.09 -46.20 -19.25
CA ASP A 8 -35.54 -44.85 -19.63
C ASP A 8 -35.29 -43.90 -18.45
N ARG A 9 -34.35 -42.95 -18.61
CA ARG A 9 -34.60 -41.54 -18.96
C ARG A 9 -35.00 -40.65 -17.78
N THR A 10 -34.03 -39.82 -17.41
CA THR A 10 -34.14 -38.36 -17.29
C THR A 10 -35.38 -37.80 -16.57
N ASN A 11 -35.19 -37.31 -15.35
CA ASN A 11 -35.64 -35.94 -15.06
C ASN A 11 -34.84 -35.29 -13.94
N ARG A 12 -33.85 -34.49 -14.34
CA ARG A 12 -33.03 -33.66 -13.44
C ARG A 12 -33.74 -32.30 -13.37
N THR A 13 -34.43 -32.03 -12.27
CA THR A 13 -35.05 -30.73 -11.99
C THR A 13 -33.98 -29.62 -12.04
N PRO A 14 -34.16 -28.53 -12.81
CA PRO A 14 -33.19 -27.44 -12.81
C PRO A 14 -33.32 -26.63 -11.52
N LYS A 15 -32.30 -26.70 -10.65
CA LYS A 15 -32.17 -25.80 -9.51
C LYS A 15 -31.92 -24.38 -10.04
N THR A 16 -32.81 -23.48 -9.69
CA THR A 16 -32.79 -22.04 -9.94
C THR A 16 -31.38 -21.49 -9.71
N ALA A 17 -30.71 -21.08 -10.79
CA ALA A 17 -29.40 -20.47 -10.71
C ALA A 17 -29.54 -19.07 -10.11
N THR A 18 -29.20 -18.92 -8.83
CA THR A 18 -29.02 -17.62 -8.19
C THR A 18 -27.99 -16.85 -9.00
N ARG A 19 -28.45 -15.77 -9.65
CA ARG A 19 -27.67 -14.85 -10.47
C ARG A 19 -26.57 -14.20 -9.61
N ARG A 20 -25.45 -14.89 -9.44
CA ARG A 20 -24.27 -14.34 -8.78
C ARG A 20 -23.73 -13.22 -9.64
N ASN A 21 -23.71 -12.04 -9.03
CA ASN A 21 -23.10 -10.81 -9.50
C ASN A 21 -21.71 -11.08 -10.08
N ARG A 22 -21.63 -11.18 -11.41
CA ARG A 22 -20.38 -11.39 -12.14
C ARG A 22 -19.68 -10.05 -12.20
N ARG A 23 -18.89 -9.72 -11.17
CA ARG A 23 -17.84 -8.70 -11.31
C ARG A 23 -16.98 -9.12 -12.48
N THR A 24 -17.06 -8.36 -13.56
CA THR A 24 -16.24 -8.50 -14.75
C THR A 24 -14.80 -8.21 -14.35
N LEU A 25 -13.98 -9.26 -14.22
CA LEU A 25 -12.53 -9.14 -14.08
C LEU A 25 -12.00 -8.37 -15.29
N HIS A 26 -11.60 -7.12 -15.08
CA HIS A 26 -11.12 -6.17 -16.10
C HIS A 26 -9.66 -6.40 -16.49
N SER A 27 -9.20 -7.66 -16.54
CA SER A 27 -7.86 -7.95 -17.03
C SER A 27 -7.90 -9.13 -18.00
N PRO A 28 -7.29 -8.99 -19.19
CA PRO A 28 -7.17 -10.11 -20.13
C PRO A 28 -6.49 -11.28 -19.43
N ARG A 29 -6.94 -12.51 -19.72
CA ARG A 29 -6.36 -13.71 -19.13
C ARG A 29 -4.87 -13.76 -19.46
N ARG A 30 -4.03 -13.89 -18.44
CA ARG A 30 -2.59 -14.10 -18.62
C ARG A 30 -2.38 -15.52 -19.14
N ASN A 31 -1.82 -15.66 -20.34
CA ASN A 31 -1.67 -16.96 -21.03
C ASN A 31 -0.30 -17.63 -20.83
N ARG A 32 0.61 -17.00 -20.07
CA ARG A 32 1.95 -17.53 -19.78
C ARG A 32 2.08 -17.78 -18.29
N ALA A 33 2.59 -18.95 -17.93
CA ALA A 33 2.89 -19.34 -16.56
C ALA A 33 4.39 -19.65 -16.44
N LEU A 34 4.99 -19.24 -15.34
CA LEU A 34 6.35 -19.55 -14.95
C LEU A 34 6.29 -20.40 -13.68
N PHE A 35 7.03 -21.50 -13.65
CA PHE A 35 7.21 -22.34 -12.47
C PHE A 35 8.62 -22.13 -11.93
N ILE A 36 8.73 -21.93 -10.61
CA ILE A 36 10.00 -21.73 -9.91
C ILE A 36 10.08 -22.83 -8.85
N ALA A 37 11.07 -23.72 -8.99
CA ALA A 37 11.39 -24.70 -7.96
C ALA A 37 12.26 -24.02 -6.91
N LEU A 38 11.89 -24.17 -5.64
CA LEU A 38 12.58 -23.57 -4.49
C LEU A 38 12.86 -24.67 -3.46
N SER A 39 13.98 -24.57 -2.75
CA SER A 39 14.18 -25.31 -1.51
C SER A 39 13.23 -24.80 -0.42
N ASP A 40 13.10 -25.53 0.68
CA ASP A 40 12.29 -25.11 1.82
C ASP A 40 12.81 -23.80 2.43
N GLU A 41 14.13 -23.62 2.52
CA GLU A 41 14.77 -22.40 3.01
C GLU A 41 14.53 -21.20 2.09
N GLU A 42 14.62 -21.41 0.77
CA GLU A 42 14.34 -20.38 -0.23
C GLU A 42 12.86 -19.97 -0.16
N TYR A 43 11.95 -20.95 -0.08
CA TYR A 43 10.52 -20.69 0.07
C TYR A 43 10.20 -19.95 1.36
N ALA A 44 10.79 -20.34 2.49
CA ALA A 44 10.60 -19.68 3.78
C ALA A 44 11.05 -18.21 3.74
N SER A 45 12.17 -17.92 3.08
CA SER A 45 12.69 -16.57 2.89
C SER A 45 11.72 -15.72 2.04
N LEU A 46 11.21 -16.26 0.93
CA LEU A 46 10.20 -15.60 0.11
C LEU A 46 8.89 -15.38 0.87
N ALA A 47 8.41 -16.37 1.62
CA ALA A 47 7.17 -16.30 2.37
C ALA A 47 7.24 -15.22 3.46
N LYS A 48 8.40 -15.08 4.13
CA LYS A 48 8.64 -14.01 5.11
C LYS A 48 8.60 -12.62 4.45
N ALA A 49 9.28 -12.45 3.32
CA ALA A 49 9.25 -11.17 2.58
C ALA A 49 7.84 -10.82 2.09
N ALA A 50 7.11 -11.80 1.57
CA ALA A 50 5.73 -11.65 1.14
C ALA A 50 4.79 -11.28 2.31
N ALA A 51 4.98 -11.87 3.49
CA ALA A 51 4.21 -11.56 4.69
C ALA A 51 4.39 -10.10 5.15
N ASN A 52 5.60 -9.56 5.08
CA ASN A 52 5.89 -8.15 5.41
C ASN A 52 5.14 -7.16 4.52
N GLU A 53 4.78 -7.59 3.31
CA GLU A 53 4.01 -6.82 2.32
C GLU A 53 2.54 -7.28 2.22
N LYS A 54 2.08 -8.20 3.08
CA LYS A 54 0.71 -8.76 3.08
C LYS A 54 0.32 -9.39 1.73
N LEU A 55 1.27 -10.01 1.04
CA LEU A 55 1.08 -10.68 -0.24
C LEU A 55 1.25 -12.20 -0.11
N ALA A 56 0.65 -12.93 -1.06
CA ALA A 56 0.98 -14.35 -1.25
C ALA A 56 2.38 -14.48 -1.85
N ALA A 57 3.14 -15.51 -1.46
CA ALA A 57 4.53 -15.72 -1.91
C ALA A 57 4.69 -15.68 -3.44
N GLY A 58 3.80 -16.35 -4.18
CA GLY A 58 3.85 -16.34 -5.64
C GLY A 58 3.53 -14.97 -6.26
N ALA A 59 2.63 -14.20 -5.65
CA ALA A 59 2.32 -12.83 -6.10
C ALA A 59 3.50 -11.91 -5.83
N TRP A 60 4.10 -12.01 -4.64
CA TRP A 60 5.30 -11.27 -4.28
C TRP A 60 6.45 -11.58 -5.24
N ALA A 61 6.73 -12.87 -5.51
CA ALA A 61 7.76 -13.32 -6.44
C ALA A 61 7.56 -12.78 -7.86
N ALA A 62 6.33 -12.90 -8.39
CA ALA A 62 6.02 -12.42 -9.74
C ALA A 62 6.21 -10.90 -9.87
N MET A 63 5.79 -10.13 -8.86
CA MET A 63 5.98 -8.68 -8.85
C MET A 63 7.46 -8.30 -8.73
N THR A 64 8.24 -9.00 -7.90
CA THR A 64 9.67 -8.76 -7.72
C THR A 64 10.46 -9.08 -9.00
N LEU A 65 10.17 -10.20 -9.66
CA LEU A 65 10.79 -10.56 -10.94
C LEU A 65 10.44 -9.56 -12.05
N LEU A 66 9.19 -9.09 -12.11
CA LEU A 66 8.77 -8.08 -13.08
C LEU A 66 9.47 -6.74 -12.85
N ALA A 67 9.54 -6.28 -11.59
CA ALA A 67 10.25 -5.05 -11.24
C ALA A 67 11.73 -5.13 -11.64
N ALA A 68 12.40 -6.26 -11.34
CA ALA A 68 13.78 -6.50 -11.71
C ALA A 68 13.98 -6.48 -13.24
N ALA A 69 13.07 -7.10 -14.00
CA ALA A 69 13.11 -7.09 -15.46
C ALA A 69 12.89 -5.69 -16.06
N GLU A 70 12.14 -4.81 -15.38
CA GLU A 70 11.94 -3.41 -15.74
C GLU A 70 13.09 -2.49 -15.28
N GLY A 71 14.15 -3.04 -14.67
CA GLY A 71 15.26 -2.26 -14.10
C GLY A 71 14.89 -1.47 -12.84
N LYS A 72 13.74 -1.77 -12.22
CA LYS A 72 13.28 -1.15 -10.98
C LYS A 72 13.70 -2.02 -9.80
N ARG A 73 14.31 -1.42 -8.79
CA ARG A 73 14.47 -2.09 -7.49
C ARG A 73 13.17 -1.94 -6.72
N ARG A 74 12.58 -3.04 -6.23
CA ARG A 74 11.47 -2.97 -5.29
C ARG A 74 12.03 -2.28 -4.04
N ALA A 75 11.57 -1.07 -3.74
CA ALA A 75 11.99 -0.39 -2.52
C ALA A 75 11.62 -1.31 -1.35
N ASP A 76 12.57 -1.55 -0.44
CA ASP A 76 12.27 -2.30 0.77
C ASP A 76 11.17 -1.53 1.49
N SER A 77 9.96 -2.08 1.39
CA SER A 77 8.74 -1.42 1.86
C SER A 77 8.80 -1.14 3.35
N HIS A 78 9.70 -1.84 4.07
CA HIS A 78 10.01 -1.62 5.46
C HIS A 78 10.80 -0.33 5.69
N GLU A 79 11.96 -0.17 5.04
CA GLU A 79 12.80 1.02 5.16
C GLU A 79 12.03 2.28 4.76
N LEU A 80 11.24 2.21 3.68
CA LEU A 80 10.44 3.34 3.24
C LEU A 80 9.30 3.68 4.22
N ARG A 81 8.71 2.69 4.91
CA ARG A 81 7.71 2.91 5.97
C ARG A 81 8.33 3.50 7.23
N GLU A 82 9.53 3.07 7.61
CA GLU A 82 10.26 3.61 8.75
C GLU A 82 10.63 5.09 8.50
N VAL A 83 11.19 5.38 7.33
CA VAL A 83 11.48 6.77 6.92
C VAL A 83 10.20 7.61 6.88
N LEU A 84 9.09 7.07 6.37
CA LEU A 84 7.81 7.78 6.41
C LEU A 84 7.33 8.05 7.84
N GLN A 85 7.49 7.10 8.77
CA GLN A 85 7.15 7.31 10.18
C GLN A 85 8.00 8.41 10.82
N GLU A 86 9.30 8.44 10.54
CA GLU A 86 10.20 9.49 11.03
C GLU A 86 9.82 10.87 10.47
N VAL A 87 9.49 10.95 9.17
CA VAL A 87 9.02 12.19 8.54
C VAL A 87 7.70 12.67 9.17
N LEU A 88 6.75 11.77 9.40
CA LEU A 88 5.48 12.11 10.07
C LEU A 88 5.70 12.56 11.52
N HIS A 89 6.68 11.99 12.22
CA HIS A 89 7.04 12.42 13.56
C HIS A 89 7.65 13.82 13.56
N ALA A 90 8.61 14.09 12.67
CA ALA A 90 9.22 15.40 12.49
C ALA A 90 8.17 16.48 12.14
N ARG A 91 7.20 16.13 11.28
CA ARG A 91 6.05 16.98 10.96
C ARG A 91 5.26 17.37 12.20
N ALA A 92 4.87 16.40 13.02
CA ALA A 92 4.08 16.66 14.23
C ALA A 92 4.83 17.59 15.21
N GLN A 93 6.15 17.44 15.33
CA GLN A 93 6.99 18.33 16.13
C GLN A 93 7.01 19.75 15.55
N ALA A 94 7.24 19.90 14.25
CA ALA A 94 7.25 21.20 13.58
C ALA A 94 5.90 21.93 13.70
N GLN A 95 4.78 21.20 13.61
CA GLN A 95 3.44 21.75 13.80
C GLN A 95 3.25 22.30 15.24
N ARG A 96 3.69 21.55 16.26
CA ARG A 96 3.63 22.00 17.66
C ARG A 96 4.46 23.27 17.88
N ILE A 97 5.65 23.34 17.29
CA ILE A 97 6.50 24.54 17.36
C ILE A 97 5.79 25.75 16.74
N GLY A 98 5.18 25.57 15.56
CA GLY A 98 4.41 26.63 14.89
C GLY A 98 3.21 27.10 15.71
N VAL A 99 2.46 26.19 16.31
CA VAL A 99 1.32 26.52 17.19
C VAL A 99 1.78 27.29 18.43
N ASN A 100 2.84 26.84 19.11
CA ASN A 100 3.38 27.53 20.27
C ASN A 100 3.87 28.94 19.93
N LEU A 101 4.49 29.11 18.77
CA LEU A 101 4.92 30.42 18.29
C LEU A 101 3.72 31.33 17.99
N ASN A 102 2.67 30.80 17.37
CA ASN A 102 1.45 31.56 17.11
C ASN A 102 0.72 31.96 18.41
N GLN A 103 0.76 31.11 19.43
CA GLN A 103 0.26 31.42 20.76
C GLN A 103 1.11 32.50 21.45
N ALA A 104 2.44 32.44 21.34
CA ALA A 104 3.33 33.46 21.87
C ALA A 104 3.09 34.83 21.21
N VAL A 105 2.82 34.85 19.89
CA VAL A 105 2.37 36.05 19.16
C VAL A 105 1.03 36.56 19.67
N ALA A 106 0.02 35.69 19.84
CA ALA A 106 -1.31 36.11 20.28
C ALA A 106 -1.34 36.60 21.73
N ALA A 107 -0.49 36.04 22.61
CA ALA A 107 -0.32 36.47 23.99
C ALA A 107 0.55 37.74 24.11
N TRP A 108 1.13 38.22 23.01
CA TRP A 108 2.02 39.37 23.00
C TRP A 108 1.23 40.69 23.05
N ASN A 109 1.28 41.36 24.20
CA ASN A 109 0.46 42.55 24.48
C ASN A 109 1.09 43.90 24.05
N SER A 110 2.28 43.92 23.42
CA SER A 110 2.98 45.18 23.13
C SER A 110 2.54 45.90 21.85
N GLY A 111 1.57 45.36 21.09
CA GLY A 111 0.99 45.99 19.90
C GLY A 111 1.85 45.96 18.62
N GLU A 112 3.17 45.86 18.74
CA GLU A 112 4.09 45.70 17.60
C GLU A 112 4.66 44.28 17.53
N LEU A 113 4.31 43.57 16.46
CA LEU A 113 4.91 42.28 16.14
C LEU A 113 6.28 42.50 15.50
N SER A 114 7.34 42.01 16.16
CA SER A 114 8.68 42.01 15.57
C SER A 114 8.64 41.30 14.20
N PRO A 115 9.14 41.93 13.13
CA PRO A 115 9.23 41.32 11.80
C PRO A 115 9.95 39.97 11.82
N THR A 116 10.90 39.80 12.74
CA THR A 116 11.63 38.55 12.97
C THR A 116 10.72 37.42 13.44
N LEU A 117 9.74 37.69 14.32
CA LEU A 117 8.81 36.67 14.83
C LEU A 117 7.86 36.20 13.72
N CYS A 118 7.34 37.13 12.91
CA CYS A 118 6.55 36.82 11.73
C CYS A 118 7.34 35.98 10.72
N TRP A 119 8.64 36.28 10.54
CA TRP A 119 9.53 35.48 9.71
C TRP A 119 9.69 34.06 10.23
N TYR A 120 9.94 33.87 11.53
CA TYR A 120 10.04 32.54 12.14
C TYR A 120 8.74 31.73 12.01
N ALA A 121 7.58 32.38 12.19
CA ALA A 121 6.29 31.73 12.02
C ALA A 121 6.06 31.25 10.57
N ARG A 122 6.43 32.09 9.60
CA ARG A 122 6.34 31.75 8.18
C ARG A 122 7.32 30.63 7.80
N ALA A 123 8.55 30.67 8.31
CA ALA A 123 9.55 29.64 8.09
C ALA A 123 9.10 28.29 8.66
N ALA A 124 8.58 28.27 9.89
CA ALA A 124 8.03 27.07 10.50
C ALA A 124 6.87 26.49 9.67
N ALA A 125 5.91 27.32 9.26
CA ALA A 125 4.80 26.88 8.42
C ALA A 125 5.26 26.33 7.05
N GLN A 126 6.32 26.90 6.46
CA GLN A 126 6.87 26.43 5.20
C GLN A 126 7.63 25.10 5.35
N THR A 127 8.35 24.91 6.46
CA THR A 127 8.99 23.64 6.78
C THR A 127 7.95 22.54 6.98
N VAL A 128 6.85 22.81 7.70
CA VAL A 128 5.74 21.86 7.85
C VAL A 128 5.18 21.45 6.48
N ARG A 129 4.91 22.41 5.59
CA ARG A 129 4.44 22.10 4.23
C ARG A 129 5.40 21.20 3.44
N LYS A 130 6.71 21.48 3.50
CA LYS A 130 7.71 20.62 2.82
C LYS A 130 7.73 19.21 3.37
N LEU A 131 7.52 19.04 4.68
CA LEU A 131 7.41 17.72 5.31
C LEU A 131 6.12 17.01 4.88
N ASP A 132 5.02 17.73 4.71
CA ASP A 132 3.76 17.18 4.18
C ASP A 132 3.93 16.68 2.75
N ASP A 133 4.53 17.50 1.87
CA ASP A 133 4.80 17.14 0.48
C ASP A 133 5.70 15.90 0.40
N LEU A 134 6.75 15.83 1.23
CA LEU A 134 7.65 14.67 1.30
C LEU A 134 6.91 13.41 1.79
N ALA A 135 6.05 13.54 2.80
CA ALA A 135 5.26 12.42 3.30
C ALA A 135 4.29 11.89 2.24
N ASP A 136 3.64 12.78 1.49
CA ASP A 136 2.74 12.39 0.40
C ASP A 136 3.51 11.73 -0.76
N GLU A 137 4.70 12.24 -1.10
CA GLU A 137 5.59 11.60 -2.08
C GLU A 137 5.99 10.19 -1.65
N LEU A 138 6.44 10.02 -0.40
CA LEU A 138 6.81 8.71 0.15
C LEU A 138 5.61 7.75 0.17
N ARG A 139 4.42 8.25 0.52
CA ARG A 139 3.18 7.47 0.50
C ARG A 139 2.79 7.03 -0.91
N SER A 140 3.01 7.86 -1.93
CA SER A 140 2.70 7.52 -3.32
C SER A 140 3.61 6.42 -3.90
N ARG A 141 4.79 6.24 -3.30
CA ARG A 141 5.78 5.21 -3.68
C ARG A 141 5.57 3.88 -2.94
N LEU A 142 4.71 3.85 -1.92
CA LEU A 142 4.32 2.61 -1.24
C LEU A 142 3.19 1.90 -2.01
N PRO A 143 3.23 0.56 -2.14
CA PRO A 143 2.17 -0.22 -2.78
C PRO A 143 0.87 -0.26 -1.95
#